data_AF-A0A7R9WHP0-F1
#
_entry.id   AF-A0A7R9WHP0-F1
#
_cell.length_a   1.000
_cell.length_b   1.000
_cell.length_c   1.000
_cell.angle_alpha   90.00
_cell.angle_beta   90.00
_cell.angle_gamma   90.00
#
_symmetry.space_group_name_H-M   'P 1'
#
loop_
_entity.id
_entity.type
_entity.pdbx_description
1 polymer ?
#
loop_
_entity_poly.entity_id
_entity_poly.type
_entity_poly.pdbx_seq_one_letter_code
_entity_poly.pdbx_strand_id
1 'polypeptide(L)'
;SGEQAAAQDAARGRIAVDPWLRALGGEGKVLSLGDCSCMVTGQLPATAQVASQQGEYLAKLLSNGYDFCPGVDEKEGMLRPPTAPESPMPLSESIAAFACQSGGEFAAPFQFWNLGILAYTGGGSALAQLQVTPDEKGQVKSSGKVGFGLWRSVYLSKQVSWRNRFLVFVDWTKAQIFGRDITRV
;
A
#
# COMPACT_ATOMS: atom_id res chain seq x y z
N SER A 1 4.15 11.16 -25.36
CA SER A 1 2.85 11.83 -25.07
C SER A 1 1.62 11.06 -25.56
N GLY A 2 1.70 10.20 -26.60
CA GLY A 2 0.53 9.50 -27.14
C GLY A 2 -0.03 8.38 -26.24
N GLU A 3 0.83 7.62 -25.57
CA GLU A 3 0.42 6.50 -24.69
C GLU A 3 -0.39 6.97 -23.47
N GLN A 4 0.06 8.06 -22.84
CA GLN A 4 -0.67 8.65 -21.72
C GLN A 4 -2.04 9.16 -22.16
N ALA A 5 -2.12 9.80 -23.33
CA ALA A 5 -3.38 10.29 -23.87
C ALA A 5 -4.37 9.14 -24.16
N ALA A 6 -3.87 7.99 -24.64
CA ALA A 6 -4.69 6.79 -24.85
C ALA A 6 -5.22 6.19 -23.54
N ALA A 7 -4.42 6.22 -22.47
CA ALA A 7 -4.81 5.71 -21.16
C ALA A 7 -5.59 6.74 -20.30
N GLN A 8 -5.69 7.99 -20.75
CA GLN A 8 -6.26 9.09 -19.96
C GLN A 8 -7.76 8.98 -19.75
N ASP A 9 -8.48 8.38 -20.71
CA ASP A 9 -9.92 8.11 -20.62
C ASP A 9 -10.22 7.13 -19.46
N ALA A 10 -9.40 6.08 -19.33
CA ALA A 10 -9.47 5.14 -18.22
C ALA A 10 -8.98 5.76 -16.89
N ALA A 11 -7.93 6.58 -16.94
CA ALA A 11 -7.34 7.17 -15.74
C ALA A 11 -8.16 8.34 -15.15
N ARG A 12 -9.15 8.88 -15.88
CA ARG A 12 -10.07 9.96 -15.44
C ARG A 12 -9.36 11.16 -14.82
N GLY A 13 -8.29 11.62 -15.48
CA GLY A 13 -7.48 12.76 -15.03
C GLY A 13 -6.35 12.40 -14.03
N ARG A 14 -6.18 11.12 -13.68
CA ARG A 14 -4.99 10.63 -12.97
C ARG A 14 -3.90 10.21 -13.95
N ILE A 15 -2.69 10.00 -13.43
CA ILE A 15 -1.56 9.51 -14.20
C ILE A 15 -1.70 8.00 -14.37
N ALA A 16 -1.81 7.52 -15.62
CA ALA A 16 -1.75 6.10 -15.90
C ALA A 16 -0.33 5.56 -15.62
N VAL A 17 -0.26 4.50 -14.83
CA VAL A 17 0.99 3.85 -14.43
C VAL A 17 0.97 2.36 -14.73
N ASP A 18 2.15 1.81 -15.01
CA ASP A 18 2.34 0.39 -15.19
C ASP A 18 2.35 -0.38 -13.83
N PRO A 19 2.46 -1.72 -13.85
CA PRO A 19 2.53 -2.53 -12.61
C PRO A 19 3.72 -2.23 -11.69
N TRP A 20 4.73 -1.50 -12.16
CA TRP A 20 5.91 -1.10 -11.40
C TRP A 20 5.89 0.39 -11.01
N LEU A 21 4.71 1.04 -11.12
CA LEU A 21 4.49 2.45 -10.74
C LEU A 21 5.20 3.48 -11.64
N ARG A 22 5.60 3.08 -12.85
CA ARG A 22 6.18 3.99 -13.85
C ARG A 22 5.04 4.64 -14.64
N ALA A 23 5.13 5.95 -14.87
CA ALA A 23 4.17 6.67 -15.70
C ALA A 23 4.30 6.26 -17.18
N LEU A 24 3.19 5.98 -17.84
CA LEU A 24 3.18 5.64 -19.26
C LEU A 24 3.71 6.81 -20.11
N GLY A 25 4.50 6.51 -21.15
CA GLY A 25 5.18 7.50 -21.96
C GLY A 25 6.26 8.31 -21.23
N GLY A 26 6.61 7.96 -19.98
CA GLY A 26 7.68 8.57 -19.20
C GLY A 26 9.04 7.89 -19.33
N GLU A 27 9.18 6.93 -20.25
CA GLU A 27 10.42 6.18 -20.52
C GLU A 27 11.07 5.54 -19.27
N GLY A 28 10.27 5.25 -18.23
CA GLY A 28 10.75 4.72 -16.96
C GLY A 28 11.43 5.74 -16.03
N LYS A 29 11.54 7.01 -16.42
CA LYS A 29 12.15 8.09 -15.64
C LYS A 29 11.17 8.79 -14.69
N VAL A 30 9.87 8.66 -14.96
CA VAL A 30 8.80 9.29 -14.17
C VAL A 30 8.03 8.21 -13.42
N LEU A 31 7.92 8.37 -12.10
CA LEU A 31 7.23 7.45 -11.20
C LEU A 31 6.02 8.17 -10.57
N SER A 32 4.93 7.45 -10.35
CA SER A 32 3.72 8.01 -9.72
C SER A 32 3.01 6.94 -8.88
N LEU A 33 2.53 7.33 -7.69
CA LEU A 33 1.89 6.44 -6.72
C LEU A 33 0.83 7.19 -5.90
N GLY A 34 -0.06 6.46 -5.24
CA GLY A 34 -1.15 7.01 -4.45
C GLY A 34 -2.29 7.57 -5.29
N ASP A 35 -3.01 8.55 -4.75
CA ASP A 35 -4.29 9.02 -5.30
C ASP A 35 -4.17 9.74 -6.66
N CYS A 36 -2.96 10.21 -7.02
CA CYS A 36 -2.69 10.81 -8.33
C CYS A 36 -2.40 9.78 -9.44
N SER A 37 -2.29 8.50 -9.09
CA SER A 37 -1.92 7.41 -10.00
C SER A 37 -3.10 6.47 -10.26
N CYS A 38 -3.13 5.86 -11.45
CA CYS A 38 -4.10 4.82 -11.82
C CYS A 38 -3.36 3.71 -12.57
N MET A 39 -3.37 2.49 -12.01
CA MET A 39 -2.76 1.34 -12.69
C MET A 39 -3.56 0.93 -13.91
N VAL A 40 -2.85 0.60 -14.98
CA VAL A 40 -3.43 0.11 -16.25
C VAL A 40 -4.08 -1.27 -16.07
N THR A 41 -3.53 -2.10 -15.17
CA THR A 41 -4.03 -3.46 -14.89
C THR A 41 -5.33 -3.48 -14.09
N GLY A 42 -5.73 -2.36 -13.50
CA GLY A 42 -6.97 -2.25 -12.74
C GLY A 42 -6.93 -1.15 -11.69
N GLN A 43 -8.09 -0.58 -11.38
CA GLN A 43 -8.19 0.47 -10.38
C GLN A 43 -8.12 -0.10 -8.96
N LEU A 44 -7.08 0.28 -8.23
CA LEU A 44 -6.95 0.02 -6.79
C LEU A 44 -7.82 0.99 -5.97
N PRO A 45 -8.26 0.59 -4.75
CA PRO A 45 -9.04 1.47 -3.90
C PRO A 45 -8.21 2.69 -3.45
N ALA A 46 -8.78 3.90 -3.56
CA ALA A 46 -8.15 5.15 -3.12
C ALA A 46 -8.12 5.22 -1.59
N THR A 47 -7.12 4.56 -1.00
CA THR A 47 -6.96 4.43 0.45
C THR A 47 -5.51 4.69 0.83
N ALA A 48 -5.30 5.26 2.01
CA ALA A 48 -3.96 5.49 2.56
C ALA A 48 -3.13 4.19 2.61
N GLN A 49 -3.78 3.04 2.80
CA GLN A 49 -3.11 1.75 2.81
C GLN A 49 -2.47 1.40 1.45
N VAL A 50 -3.17 1.65 0.34
CA VAL A 50 -2.61 1.45 -1.00
C VAL A 50 -1.42 2.37 -1.22
N ALA A 51 -1.57 3.66 -0.91
CA ALA A 51 -0.49 4.62 -1.06
C ALA A 51 0.75 4.25 -0.22
N SER A 52 0.57 3.82 1.03
CA SER A 52 1.67 3.37 1.89
C SER A 52 2.37 2.11 1.34
N GLN A 53 1.61 1.10 0.89
CA GLN A 53 2.20 -0.11 0.32
C GLN A 53 2.95 0.17 -0.98
N GLN A 54 2.39 1.03 -1.85
CA GLN A 54 3.06 1.46 -3.08
C GLN A 54 4.36 2.20 -2.77
N GLY A 55 4.35 3.08 -1.77
CA GLY A 55 5.55 3.80 -1.32
C GLY A 55 6.63 2.85 -0.77
N GLU A 56 6.25 1.87 0.06
CA GLU A 56 7.20 0.89 0.59
C GLU A 56 7.79 0.00 -0.51
N TYR A 57 6.97 -0.45 -1.45
CA TYR A 57 7.41 -1.24 -2.59
C TYR A 57 8.41 -0.45 -3.45
N LEU A 58 8.08 0.80 -3.80
CA LEU A 58 8.96 1.63 -4.62
C LEU A 58 10.27 1.97 -3.89
N ALA A 59 10.19 2.27 -2.59
CA ALA A 59 11.37 2.53 -1.77
C ALA A 59 12.33 1.33 -1.75
N LYS A 60 11.80 0.09 -1.70
CA LYS A 60 12.61 -1.13 -1.77
C LYS A 60 13.33 -1.25 -3.10
N LEU A 61 12.62 -1.11 -4.21
CA LEU A 61 13.22 -1.17 -5.55
C LEU A 61 14.31 -0.11 -5.74
N LEU A 62 14.07 1.13 -5.31
CA LEU A 62 15.06 2.20 -5.39
C LEU A 62 16.27 1.93 -4.47
N SER A 63 16.04 1.45 -3.25
CA SER A 63 17.11 1.14 -2.30
C SER A 63 17.99 -0.02 -2.78
N ASN A 64 17.39 -0.98 -3.46
CA ASN A 64 18.08 -2.13 -4.05
C ASN A 64 18.71 -1.78 -5.42
N GLY A 65 18.57 -0.55 -5.92
CA GLY A 65 19.23 -0.12 -7.15
C GLY A 65 18.67 -0.75 -8.43
N TYR A 66 17.38 -1.06 -8.46
CA TYR A 66 16.72 -1.54 -9.67
C TYR A 66 16.77 -0.49 -10.79
N ASP A 67 17.04 -0.95 -12.01
CA ASP A 67 16.94 -0.10 -13.20
C ASP A 67 15.50 -0.09 -13.71
N PHE A 68 14.87 1.09 -13.69
CA PHE A 68 13.50 1.30 -14.19
C PHE A 68 13.44 1.58 -15.69
N CYS A 69 14.59 1.77 -16.34
CA CYS A 69 14.73 2.11 -17.76
C CYS A 69 15.53 1.06 -18.58
N PRO A 70 15.29 -0.27 -18.45
CA PRO A 70 16.11 -1.28 -19.14
C PRO A 70 15.86 -1.40 -20.65
N GLY A 71 15.14 -0.44 -21.24
CA GLY A 71 14.74 -0.40 -22.64
C GLY A 71 13.31 -0.88 -22.90
N VAL A 72 12.93 -0.86 -24.17
CA VAL A 72 11.62 -1.30 -24.65
C VAL A 72 11.75 -2.73 -25.16
N ASP A 73 10.78 -3.58 -24.82
CA ASP A 73 10.72 -4.90 -25.43
C ASP A 73 10.19 -4.78 -26.86
N GLU A 74 11.02 -5.16 -27.83
CA GLU A 74 10.71 -5.06 -29.27
C GLU A 74 9.46 -5.85 -29.69
N LYS A 75 9.02 -6.82 -28.88
CA LYS A 75 7.87 -7.69 -29.18
C LYS A 75 6.51 -7.13 -28.75
N GLU A 76 6.46 -6.36 -27.66
CA GLU A 76 5.21 -5.82 -27.10
C GLU A 76 5.13 -4.29 -27.16
N GLY A 77 6.24 -3.60 -27.48
CA GLY A 77 6.30 -2.15 -27.49
C GLY A 77 6.17 -1.51 -26.11
N MET A 78 6.24 -2.31 -25.03
CA MET A 78 6.19 -1.85 -23.65
C MET A 78 7.58 -1.81 -23.03
N LEU A 79 7.75 -0.94 -22.01
CA LEU A 79 8.98 -0.91 -21.23
C LEU A 79 9.18 -2.24 -20.50
N ARG A 80 10.39 -2.81 -20.64
CA ARG A 80 10.79 -4.03 -19.92
C ARG A 80 10.60 -3.85 -18.41
N PRO A 81 10.28 -4.93 -17.67
CA PRO A 81 10.22 -4.89 -16.21
C PRO A 81 11.53 -4.35 -15.61
N PRO A 82 11.52 -3.66 -14.46
CA PRO A 82 12.73 -3.18 -13.83
C PRO A 82 13.72 -4.31 -13.57
N THR A 83 14.97 -4.11 -13.98
CA THR A 83 16.03 -5.14 -13.92
C THR A 83 16.76 -5.04 -12.59
N ALA A 84 16.99 -6.20 -11.96
CA ALA A 84 17.74 -6.28 -10.72
C ALA A 84 19.23 -5.92 -10.96
N PRO A 85 19.93 -5.33 -9.98
CA PRO A 85 21.37 -5.15 -10.08
C PRO A 85 22.10 -6.50 -10.18
N GLU A 86 23.26 -6.53 -10.83
CA GLU A 86 24.12 -7.74 -10.91
C GLU A 86 24.67 -8.21 -9.55
N SER A 87 24.49 -7.41 -8.49
CA SER A 87 24.88 -7.76 -7.13
C SER A 87 24.03 -8.89 -6.54
N PRO A 88 24.56 -9.71 -5.62
CA PRO A 88 23.79 -10.78 -5.00
C PRO A 88 22.56 -10.21 -4.27
N MET A 89 21.36 -10.65 -4.70
CA MET A 89 20.11 -10.17 -4.15
C MET A 89 19.94 -10.52 -2.66
N PRO A 90 19.31 -9.65 -1.87
CA PRO A 90 18.94 -9.99 -0.49
C PRO A 90 17.98 -11.19 -0.45
N LEU A 91 18.07 -12.01 0.60
CA LEU A 91 17.30 -13.25 0.75
C LEU A 91 15.78 -13.05 0.69
N SER A 92 15.27 -11.90 1.14
CA SER A 92 13.85 -11.57 1.02
C SER A 92 13.40 -11.47 -0.43
N GLU A 93 14.28 -11.02 -1.32
CA GLU A 93 14.00 -10.78 -2.73
C GLU A 93 14.17 -12.05 -3.55
N SER A 94 15.09 -12.94 -3.18
CA SER A 94 15.17 -14.28 -3.78
C SER A 94 13.94 -15.12 -3.47
N ILE A 95 13.39 -15.01 -2.25
CA ILE A 95 12.11 -15.66 -1.88
C ILE A 95 10.95 -15.05 -2.69
N ALA A 96 10.91 -13.72 -2.84
CA ALA A 96 9.87 -13.05 -3.62
C ALA A 96 9.93 -13.42 -5.11
N ALA A 97 11.12 -13.40 -5.70
CA ALA A 97 11.37 -13.81 -7.09
C ALA A 97 10.92 -15.25 -7.34
N PHE A 98 11.29 -16.18 -6.43
CA PHE A 98 10.83 -17.55 -6.47
C PHE A 98 9.30 -17.67 -6.37
N ALA A 99 8.67 -16.97 -5.43
CA ALA A 99 7.21 -16.98 -5.25
C ALA A 99 6.47 -16.45 -6.48
N CYS A 100 7.03 -15.45 -7.18
CA CYS A 100 6.46 -14.87 -8.39
C CYS A 100 6.85 -15.61 -9.67
N GLN A 101 7.63 -16.69 -9.59
CA GLN A 101 8.22 -17.39 -10.75
C GLN A 101 8.96 -16.42 -11.69
N SER A 102 9.44 -15.29 -11.17
CA SER A 102 10.23 -14.32 -11.91
C SER A 102 11.68 -14.73 -11.66
N GLY A 103 12.45 -15.02 -12.72
CA GLY A 103 13.77 -15.67 -12.66
C GLY A 103 14.89 -14.90 -11.93
N GLY A 104 14.56 -13.97 -11.03
CA GLY A 104 15.49 -13.14 -10.27
C GLY A 104 16.05 -11.95 -11.06
N GLU A 105 15.92 -11.96 -12.39
CA GLU A 105 16.41 -10.88 -13.26
C GLU A 105 15.50 -9.64 -13.24
N PHE A 106 14.21 -9.83 -12.92
CA PHE A 106 13.20 -8.77 -12.97
C PHE A 106 12.49 -8.57 -11.63
N ALA A 107 12.12 -7.32 -11.35
CA ALA A 107 11.27 -6.98 -10.22
C ALA A 107 9.87 -7.62 -10.36
N ALA A 108 9.37 -8.24 -9.30
CA ALA A 108 7.97 -8.68 -9.24
C ALA A 108 7.02 -7.47 -9.31
N PRO A 109 5.90 -7.54 -10.05
CA PRO A 109 4.95 -6.43 -10.15
C PRO A 109 4.29 -6.12 -8.81
N PHE A 110 3.85 -4.87 -8.62
CA PHE A 110 3.14 -4.48 -7.39
C PHE A 110 1.83 -5.25 -7.24
N GLN A 111 1.61 -5.83 -6.07
CA GLN A 111 0.35 -6.45 -5.68
C GLN A 111 -0.16 -5.81 -4.41
N PHE A 112 -1.41 -5.36 -4.44
CA PHE A 112 -2.06 -4.78 -3.27
C PHE A 112 -2.53 -5.87 -2.31
N TRP A 113 -2.12 -5.76 -1.05
CA TRP A 113 -2.59 -6.63 0.02
C TRP A 113 -3.68 -5.90 0.80
N ASN A 114 -4.92 -6.37 0.67
CA ASN A 114 -6.03 -5.85 1.46
C ASN A 114 -5.96 -6.43 2.88
N LEU A 115 -5.57 -5.59 3.84
CA LEU A 115 -5.53 -5.97 5.27
C LEU A 115 -6.91 -5.88 5.93
N GLY A 116 -7.92 -5.43 5.18
CA GLY A 116 -9.27 -5.21 5.67
C GLY A 116 -9.54 -3.78 6.13
N ILE A 117 -10.75 -3.56 6.66
CA ILE A 117 -11.23 -2.24 7.08
C ILE A 117 -11.51 -2.23 8.59
N LEU A 118 -11.23 -1.09 9.23
CA LEU A 118 -11.70 -0.83 10.59
C LEU A 118 -12.45 0.51 10.63
N ALA A 119 -13.69 0.49 11.08
CA ALA A 119 -14.57 1.66 11.13
C ALA A 119 -15.17 1.82 12.54
N TYR A 120 -15.05 3.02 13.11
CA TYR A 120 -15.71 3.36 14.36
C TYR A 120 -17.18 3.74 14.11
N THR A 121 -18.12 3.14 14.85
CA THR A 121 -19.56 3.35 14.63
C THR A 121 -20.25 4.16 15.73
N GLY A 122 -19.50 4.65 16.73
CA GLY A 122 -20.06 5.42 17.85
C GLY A 122 -20.34 4.55 19.09
N GLY A 123 -20.52 5.20 20.25
CA GLY A 123 -20.91 4.51 21.49
C GLY A 123 -19.95 3.43 22.00
N GLY A 124 -18.65 3.52 21.68
CA GLY A 124 -17.66 2.50 22.07
C GLY A 124 -17.74 1.20 21.29
N SER A 125 -18.31 1.24 20.08
CA SER A 125 -18.37 0.12 19.15
C SER A 125 -17.58 0.41 17.88
N ALA A 126 -16.91 -0.60 17.33
CA ALA A 126 -16.25 -0.53 16.02
C ALA A 126 -16.43 -1.83 15.25
N LEU A 127 -16.44 -1.72 13.93
CA LEU A 127 -16.42 -2.82 12.98
C LEU A 127 -14.99 -3.03 12.52
N ALA A 128 -14.45 -4.22 12.71
CA ALA A 128 -13.16 -4.65 12.19
C ALA A 128 -13.38 -5.87 11.29
N GLN A 129 -13.14 -5.69 10.00
CA GLN A 129 -13.17 -6.77 9.02
C GLN A 129 -11.76 -6.95 8.53
N LEU A 130 -11.06 -7.98 9.02
CA LEU A 130 -9.68 -8.29 8.64
C LEU A 130 -9.68 -9.43 7.62
N GLN A 131 -8.91 -9.26 6.53
CA GLN A 131 -8.65 -10.32 5.57
C GLN A 131 -7.27 -10.89 5.89
N VAL A 132 -7.23 -12.00 6.61
CA VAL A 132 -5.97 -12.62 7.08
C VAL A 132 -5.42 -13.60 6.03
N THR A 133 -6.25 -14.09 5.11
CA THR A 133 -5.90 -15.08 4.09
C THR A 133 -6.36 -14.61 2.71
N PRO A 134 -5.61 -14.85 1.62
CA PRO A 134 -6.04 -14.57 0.24
C PRO A 134 -7.28 -15.34 -0.23
N ASP A 135 -7.70 -16.36 0.52
CA ASP A 135 -8.90 -17.16 0.28
C ASP A 135 -10.12 -16.54 1.01
N GLU A 136 -11.27 -16.45 0.33
CA GLU A 136 -12.47 -15.72 0.80
C GLU A 136 -13.00 -16.19 2.18
N LYS A 137 -12.59 -17.39 2.62
CA LYS A 137 -12.99 -18.01 3.90
C LYS A 137 -12.24 -17.47 5.12
N GLY A 138 -11.20 -16.65 4.95
CA GLY A 138 -10.36 -16.11 6.04
C GLY A 138 -10.81 -14.77 6.63
N GLN A 139 -12.04 -14.30 6.36
CA GLN A 139 -12.51 -13.00 6.88
C GLN A 139 -12.88 -13.10 8.36
N VAL A 140 -12.01 -12.59 9.23
CA VAL A 140 -12.33 -12.43 10.66
C VAL A 140 -13.13 -11.14 10.82
N LYS A 141 -14.44 -11.29 11.04
CA LYS A 141 -15.37 -10.19 11.32
C LYS A 141 -15.52 -10.03 12.83
N SER A 142 -14.97 -8.96 13.38
CA SER A 142 -15.14 -8.58 14.80
C SER A 142 -15.95 -7.28 14.89
N SER A 143 -16.99 -7.26 15.72
CA SER A 143 -17.93 -6.14 15.84
C SER A 143 -18.20 -5.80 17.31
N GLY A 144 -18.60 -4.55 17.59
CA GLY A 144 -18.97 -4.09 18.93
C GLY A 144 -17.76 -3.71 19.80
N LYS A 145 -17.83 -4.02 21.11
CA LYS A 145 -16.78 -3.66 22.09
C LYS A 145 -15.44 -4.34 21.83
N VAL A 146 -15.46 -5.57 21.30
CA VAL A 146 -14.24 -6.31 20.91
C VAL A 146 -13.58 -5.68 19.69
N GLY A 147 -14.38 -5.34 18.67
CA GLY A 147 -13.92 -4.58 17.51
C GLY A 147 -13.35 -3.21 17.90
N PHE A 148 -13.95 -2.53 18.89
CA PHE A 148 -13.45 -1.26 19.42
C PHE A 148 -12.09 -1.39 20.13
N GLY A 149 -11.92 -2.44 20.94
CA GLY A 149 -10.62 -2.76 21.55
C GLY A 149 -9.56 -3.06 20.50
N LEU A 150 -9.88 -3.85 19.48
CA LEU A 150 -8.97 -4.15 18.36
C LEU A 150 -8.61 -2.89 17.56
N TRP A 151 -9.58 -2.03 17.25
CA TRP A 151 -9.35 -0.76 16.56
C TRP A 151 -8.37 0.13 17.32
N ARG A 152 -8.56 0.31 18.63
CA ARG A 152 -7.64 1.06 19.49
C ARG A 152 -6.24 0.45 19.53
N SER A 153 -6.13 -0.87 19.63
CA SER A 153 -4.85 -1.59 19.65
C SER A 153 -4.08 -1.43 18.35
N VAL A 154 -4.73 -1.52 17.18
CA VAL A 154 -4.10 -1.32 15.86
C VAL A 154 -3.63 0.12 15.69
N TYR A 155 -4.45 1.10 16.07
CA TYR A 155 -4.09 2.52 15.98
C TYR A 155 -2.91 2.87 16.88
N LEU A 156 -2.90 2.35 18.12
CA LEU A 156 -1.73 2.48 19.00
C LEU A 156 -0.51 1.82 18.35
N SER A 157 -0.67 0.63 17.74
CA SER A 157 0.41 -0.12 17.09
C SER A 157 1.07 0.55 15.90
N LYS A 158 0.31 1.33 15.13
CA LYS A 158 0.82 2.04 13.95
C LYS A 158 1.49 3.38 14.26
N GLN A 159 1.54 3.81 15.51
CA GLN A 159 2.18 5.08 15.86
C GLN A 159 3.71 4.96 15.88
N VAL A 160 4.36 5.89 15.16
CA VAL A 160 5.80 5.97 14.88
C VAL A 160 6.65 6.31 16.10
N SER A 161 6.05 6.72 17.23
CA SER A 161 6.77 7.14 18.43
C SER A 161 6.15 6.56 19.71
N TRP A 162 6.96 5.79 20.45
CA TRP A 162 6.63 5.22 21.75
C TRP A 162 6.18 6.28 22.77
N ARG A 163 6.72 7.51 22.68
CA ARG A 163 6.35 8.62 23.55
C ARG A 163 4.91 9.09 23.31
N ASN A 164 4.51 9.24 22.04
CA ASN A 164 3.16 9.66 21.69
C ASN A 164 2.12 8.59 22.05
N ARG A 165 2.49 7.32 21.87
CA ARG A 165 1.65 6.17 22.19
C ARG A 165 1.33 6.07 23.68
N PHE A 166 2.33 6.30 24.53
CA PHE A 166 2.12 6.31 25.98
C PHE A 166 1.27 7.51 26.43
N LEU A 167 1.50 8.71 25.84
CA LEU A 167 0.69 9.89 26.13
C LEU A 167 -0.80 9.68 25.78
N VAL A 168 -1.10 9.10 24.62
CA VAL A 168 -2.48 8.77 24.22
C VAL A 168 -3.10 7.72 25.13
N PHE A 169 -2.32 6.72 25.55
CA PHE A 169 -2.80 5.72 26.51
C PHE A 169 -3.21 6.37 27.84
N VAL A 170 -2.33 7.20 28.41
CA VAL A 170 -2.61 7.94 29.65
C VAL A 170 -3.82 8.86 29.47
N ASP A 171 -3.95 9.52 28.32
CA ASP A 171 -5.08 10.40 28.03
C ASP A 171 -6.41 9.63 27.96
N TRP A 172 -6.43 8.45 27.34
CA TRP A 172 -7.61 7.57 27.35
C TRP A 172 -7.94 7.03 28.74
N THR A 173 -6.93 6.67 29.54
CA THR A 173 -7.12 6.27 30.94
C THR A 173 -7.70 7.42 31.77
N LYS A 174 -7.17 8.63 31.60
CA LYS A 174 -7.67 9.84 32.26
C LYS A 174 -9.10 10.14 31.84
N ALA A 175 -9.41 10.11 30.54
CA ALA A 175 -10.76 10.31 30.04
C ALA A 175 -11.75 9.23 30.51
N GLN A 176 -11.29 8.02 30.81
CA GLN A 176 -12.13 6.96 31.36
C GLN A 176 -12.39 7.13 32.86
N ILE A 177 -11.41 7.63 33.62
CA ILE A 177 -11.51 7.85 35.07
C ILE A 177 -12.27 9.13 35.39
N PHE A 178 -12.01 10.21 34.65
CA PHE A 178 -12.54 11.55 34.94
C PHE A 178 -13.75 11.92 34.06
N GLY A 179 -14.11 11.08 33.10
CA GLY A 179 -15.13 11.41 32.10
C GLY A 179 -14.61 12.37 31.03
N ARG A 180 -15.28 12.43 29.88
CA ARG A 180 -14.95 13.38 28.81
C ARG A 180 -15.40 14.78 29.26
N ASP A 181 -14.45 15.66 29.54
CA ASP A 181 -14.74 17.08 29.66
C ASP A 181 -15.33 17.57 28.32
N ILE A 182 -16.62 17.94 28.35
CA ILE A 182 -17.37 18.48 27.21
C ILE A 182 -17.55 20.00 27.34
N THR A 183 -16.74 20.65 28.18
CA THR A 183 -16.79 22.09 28.37
C THR A 183 -16.40 22.79 27.08
N ARG A 184 -17.43 23.21 26.33
CA ARG A 184 -17.32 24.21 25.27
C ARG A 184 -17.23 25.57 25.95
N VAL A 185 -16.09 26.24 25.79
CA VAL A 185 -15.97 27.68 26.01
C VAL A 185 -15.90 28.34 24.64
#